data_AF-A0A367Q2R2-F1
#
_entry.id   AF-A0A367Q2R2-F1
#
_cell.length_a   1.000
_cell.length_b   1.000
_cell.length_c   1.000
_cell.angle_alpha   90.00
_cell.angle_beta   90.00
_cell.angle_gamma   90.00
#
_symmetry.space_group_name_H-M   'P 1'
#
loop_
_entity.id
_entity.type
_entity.pdbx_description
1 polymer ?
#
loop_
_entity_poly.entity_id
_entity_poly.type
_entity_poly.pdbx_seq_one_letter_code
_entity_poly.pdbx_strand_id
1 'polypeptide(L)'
;MYYRDEWLLERGFHRFKRGSLPALPIYFQNQNRIIGLMFLLNIALRVFTLMEFVVRQALQLAQESLPGLYDGNPKRKTNRPSAEQMLKVFCNLTLYFLPDSTVFVTPLNHLKNRFLT
;
A
#
# COMPACT_ATOMS: atom_id res chain seq x y z
N MET A 1 22.18 12.59 -16.24
CA MET A 1 21.32 11.56 -15.61
C MET A 1 21.07 11.93 -14.16
N TYR A 2 20.14 12.86 -13.86
CA TYR A 2 19.89 13.26 -12.46
C TYR A 2 18.43 13.63 -12.15
N TYR A 3 17.66 14.03 -13.18
CA TYR A 3 16.29 14.49 -12.96
C TYR A 3 15.30 13.37 -12.57
N ARG A 4 15.44 12.12 -13.06
CA ARG A 4 14.43 11.07 -12.84
C ARG A 4 14.36 10.55 -11.39
N ASP A 5 15.46 10.56 -10.64
CA ASP A 5 15.51 10.02 -9.28
C ASP A 5 14.98 11.01 -8.23
N GLU A 6 15.10 12.33 -8.49
CA GLU A 6 14.52 13.37 -7.63
C GLU A 6 12.99 13.25 -7.54
N TRP A 7 12.31 12.98 -8.67
CA TRP A 7 10.85 12.74 -8.70
C TRP A 7 10.39 11.48 -7.95
N LEU A 8 11.28 10.50 -7.75
CA LEU A 8 11.02 9.31 -6.93
C LEU A 8 11.10 9.66 -5.44
N LEU A 9 12.08 10.46 -5.05
CA LEU A 9 12.22 10.98 -3.70
C LEU A 9 11.00 11.84 -3.31
N GLU A 10 10.63 12.81 -4.15
CA GLU A 10 9.53 13.76 -3.89
C GLU A 10 8.18 13.05 -3.65
N ARG A 11 7.89 12.00 -4.42
CA ARG A 11 6.66 11.20 -4.22
C ARG A 11 6.65 10.47 -2.89
N GLY A 12 7.79 9.98 -2.42
CA GLY A 12 7.90 9.36 -1.10
C GLY A 12 7.60 10.36 0.02
N PHE A 13 8.16 11.56 -0.05
CA PHE A 13 7.94 12.60 0.96
C PHE A 13 6.51 13.16 0.98
N HIS A 14 5.78 13.09 -0.14
CA HIS A 14 4.36 13.43 -0.15
C HIS A 14 3.55 12.54 0.80
N ARG A 15 3.92 11.25 0.92
CA ARG A 15 3.28 10.31 1.87
C ARG A 15 3.44 10.74 3.32
N PHE A 16 4.59 11.31 3.66
CA PHE A 16 4.90 11.83 5.00
C PHE A 16 4.19 13.14 5.32
N LYS A 17 3.92 13.99 4.32
CA LYS A 17 3.28 15.30 4.54
C LYS A 17 1.76 15.23 4.59
N ARG A 18 1.14 14.52 3.63
CA ARG A 18 -0.32 14.53 3.41
C ARG A 18 -0.89 13.20 2.93
N GLY A 19 -0.11 12.12 2.99
CA GLY A 19 -0.54 10.80 2.50
C GLY A 19 -0.76 9.80 3.62
N SER A 20 -0.70 8.52 3.27
CA SER A 20 -1.04 7.39 4.14
C SER A 20 0.03 7.04 5.19
N LEU A 21 1.14 7.77 5.24
CA LEU A 21 2.21 7.59 6.24
C LEU A 21 2.50 8.93 6.95
N PRO A 22 1.52 9.60 7.57
CA PRO A 22 1.69 10.97 8.03
C PRO A 22 2.78 11.04 9.12
N ALA A 23 3.85 11.77 8.83
CA ALA A 23 4.87 12.13 9.79
C ALA A 23 4.49 13.41 10.55
N LEU A 24 3.61 14.24 9.98
CA LEU A 24 3.26 15.54 10.54
C LEU A 24 1.77 15.61 10.91
N PRO A 25 1.42 16.34 11.98
CA PRO A 25 2.31 16.95 12.97
C PRO A 25 2.94 15.91 13.94
N ILE A 26 4.19 16.12 14.34
CA ILE A 26 4.87 15.32 15.37
C ILE A 26 4.58 15.94 16.73
N TYR A 27 3.79 15.25 17.57
CA TYR A 27 3.49 15.71 18.93
C TYR A 27 4.47 15.19 20.01
N PHE A 28 5.44 14.35 19.60
CA PHE A 28 6.45 13.85 20.52
C PHE A 28 7.48 14.92 20.86
N GLN A 29 7.76 15.11 22.15
CA GLN A 29 8.83 16.00 22.64
C GLN A 29 10.16 15.26 22.84
N ASN A 30 10.12 13.94 23.02
CA ASN A 30 11.31 13.12 23.25
C ASN A 30 11.99 12.79 21.91
N GLN A 31 13.23 13.24 21.74
CA GLN A 31 14.00 13.05 20.50
C GLN A 31 14.18 11.58 20.10
N ASN A 32 14.40 10.67 21.07
CA ASN A 32 14.56 9.24 20.77
C ASN A 32 13.26 8.65 20.21
N ARG A 33 12.10 9.08 20.71
CA ARG A 33 10.79 8.68 20.16
C ARG A 33 10.56 9.23 18.76
N ILE A 34 11.01 10.46 18.47
CA ILE A 34 10.95 11.05 17.13
C ILE A 34 11.81 10.24 16.15
N ILE A 35 13.06 9.92 16.54
CA ILE A 35 13.96 9.11 15.71
C ILE A 35 13.35 7.73 15.46
N GLY A 36 12.83 7.08 16.51
CA GLY A 36 12.15 5.78 16.38
C GLY A 36 10.96 5.83 15.44
N LEU A 37 10.11 6.85 15.54
CA LEU A 37 8.98 7.06 14.63
C LEU A 37 9.46 7.23 13.18
N MET A 38 10.46 8.09 12.95
CA MET A 38 10.98 8.33 11.60
C MET A 38 11.62 7.08 11.01
N PHE A 39 12.26 6.24 11.82
CA PHE A 39 12.78 4.95 11.40
C PHE A 39 11.66 4.01 10.93
N LEU A 40 10.59 3.87 11.73
CA LEU A 40 9.42 3.06 11.36
C LEU A 40 8.73 3.57 10.10
N LEU A 41 8.54 4.89 9.97
CA LEU A 41 7.94 5.49 8.78
C LEU A 41 8.80 5.28 7.52
N ASN A 42 10.13 5.29 7.64
CA ASN A 42 11.02 4.96 6.54
C ASN A 42 10.92 3.50 6.12
N ILE A 43 10.79 2.56 7.06
CA ILE A 43 10.54 1.14 6.75
C ILE A 43 9.22 1.00 6.01
N ALA A 44 8.14 1.61 6.52
CA ALA A 44 6.83 1.58 5.89
C ALA A 44 6.89 2.16 4.46
N LEU A 45 7.60 3.28 4.26
CA LEU A 45 7.79 3.86 2.93
C LEU A 45 8.50 2.91 1.98
N ARG A 46 9.56 2.22 2.43
CA ARG A 46 10.27 1.22 1.61
C ARG A 46 9.36 0.05 1.24
N VAL A 47 8.54 -0.45 2.17
CA VAL A 47 7.56 -1.50 1.89
C VAL A 47 6.55 -1.06 0.84
N PHE A 48 6.00 0.17 0.94
CA PHE A 48 5.06 0.70 -0.04
C PHE A 48 5.71 0.83 -1.43
N THR A 49 6.94 1.35 -1.49
CA THR A 49 7.68 1.47 -2.76
C THR A 49 8.00 0.11 -3.37
N LEU A 50 8.40 -0.87 -2.56
CA LEU A 50 8.69 -2.23 -3.02
C LEU A 50 7.43 -2.92 -3.56
N MET A 51 6.31 -2.80 -2.84
CA MET A 51 5.02 -3.35 -3.28
C MET A 51 4.60 -2.77 -4.64
N GLU A 52 4.70 -1.46 -4.80
CA GLU A 52 4.43 -0.81 -6.09
C GLU A 52 5.37 -1.31 -7.19
N PHE A 53 6.66 -1.43 -6.89
CA PHE A 53 7.65 -1.88 -7.85
C PHE A 53 7.35 -3.30 -8.35
N VAL A 54 7.15 -4.25 -7.43
CA VAL A 54 6.89 -5.66 -7.74
C VAL A 54 5.62 -5.80 -8.58
N VAL A 55 4.52 -5.20 -8.16
CA VAL A 55 3.25 -5.33 -8.88
C VAL A 55 3.31 -4.65 -10.25
N ARG A 56 3.92 -3.46 -10.36
CA ARG A 56 4.05 -2.77 -11.64
C ARG A 56 4.94 -3.54 -12.61
N GLN A 57 6.02 -4.14 -12.12
CA GLN A 57 6.89 -4.98 -12.93
C GLN A 57 6.13 -6.21 -13.44
N ALA A 58 5.40 -6.90 -12.57
CA ALA A 58 4.59 -8.06 -12.96
C ALA A 58 3.54 -7.71 -14.03
N LEU A 59 2.80 -6.62 -13.85
CA LEU A 59 1.81 -6.14 -14.82
C LEU A 59 2.46 -5.72 -16.15
N GLN A 60 3.64 -5.12 -16.11
CA GLN A 60 4.38 -4.76 -17.31
C GLN A 60 4.85 -6.00 -18.08
N LEU A 61 5.36 -7.01 -17.39
CA LEU A 61 5.79 -8.27 -18.03
C LEU A 61 4.61 -9.01 -18.65
N ALA A 62 3.45 -9.02 -17.96
CA ALA A 62 2.23 -9.63 -18.47
C ALA A 62 1.50 -8.79 -19.54
N GLN A 63 1.90 -7.52 -19.75
CA GLN A 63 1.17 -6.55 -20.58
C GLN A 63 -0.31 -6.35 -20.13
N GLU A 64 -0.54 -6.37 -18.82
CA GLU A 64 -1.87 -6.35 -18.23
C GLU A 64 -2.17 -5.06 -17.45
N SER A 65 -3.45 -4.84 -17.17
CA SER A 65 -3.93 -3.76 -16.30
C SER A 65 -4.98 -4.29 -15.32
N LEU A 66 -4.99 -3.73 -14.12
CA LEU A 66 -5.89 -4.12 -13.03
C LEU A 66 -7.15 -3.25 -13.03
N PRO A 67 -8.34 -3.82 -13.24
CA PRO A 67 -9.61 -3.15 -12.94
C PRO A 67 -9.89 -3.18 -11.42
N GLY A 68 -10.91 -2.44 -10.97
CA GLY A 68 -11.49 -2.63 -9.63
C GLY A 68 -10.69 -2.10 -8.44
N LEU A 69 -9.65 -1.30 -8.67
CA LEU A 69 -8.82 -0.71 -7.61
C LEU A 69 -9.31 0.65 -7.09
N TYR A 70 -10.24 1.30 -7.77
CA TYR A 70 -10.71 2.64 -7.41
C TYR A 70 -12.20 2.61 -7.03
N ASP A 71 -12.48 3.00 -5.79
CA ASP A 71 -13.84 3.21 -5.30
C ASP A 71 -14.58 4.21 -6.22
N GLY A 72 -15.80 3.86 -6.65
CA GLY A 72 -16.64 4.69 -7.52
C GLY A 72 -16.46 4.48 -9.03
N ASN A 73 -15.38 3.85 -9.51
CA ASN A 73 -15.27 3.44 -10.92
C ASN A 73 -14.64 2.03 -11.06
N PRO A 74 -15.44 0.96 -10.94
CA PRO A 74 -14.96 -0.42 -11.03
C PRO A 74 -14.31 -0.75 -12.38
N LYS A 75 -14.70 -0.04 -13.45
CA LYS A 75 -14.17 -0.25 -14.81
C LYS A 75 -12.82 0.44 -15.04
N ARG A 76 -12.40 1.35 -14.15
CA ARG A 76 -11.10 2.02 -14.27
C ARG A 76 -9.98 0.99 -14.14
N LYS A 77 -9.23 0.81 -15.22
CA LYS A 77 -8.04 -0.03 -15.25
C LYS A 77 -6.78 0.79 -14.98
N THR A 78 -5.79 0.20 -14.32
CA THR A 78 -4.46 0.81 -14.16
C THR A 78 -3.38 -0.25 -14.26
N ASN A 79 -2.30 0.07 -14.97
CA ASN A 79 -1.05 -0.71 -14.97
C ASN A 79 -0.02 -0.14 -13.97
N ARG A 80 -0.37 0.94 -13.26
CA ARG A 80 0.48 1.61 -12.27
C ARG A 80 -0.25 1.81 -10.94
N PRO A 81 -0.71 0.74 -10.28
CA PRO A 81 -1.40 0.85 -9.00
C PRO A 81 -0.48 1.47 -7.93
N SER A 82 -1.08 2.14 -6.94
CA SER A 82 -0.37 2.61 -5.75
C SER A 82 -0.54 1.62 -4.60
N ALA A 83 0.41 1.56 -3.67
CA ALA A 83 0.34 0.67 -2.51
C ALA A 83 -0.93 0.89 -1.68
N GLU A 84 -1.37 2.14 -1.54
CA GLU A 84 -2.60 2.51 -0.83
C GLU A 84 -3.83 1.84 -1.46
N GLN A 85 -3.97 1.89 -2.78
CA GLN A 85 -5.11 1.27 -3.47
C GLN A 85 -5.05 -0.25 -3.39
N MET A 86 -3.85 -0.83 -3.48
CA MET A 86 -3.67 -2.28 -3.34
C MET A 86 -4.02 -2.74 -1.93
N LEU A 87 -3.60 -2.02 -0.89
CA LEU A 87 -3.93 -2.34 0.50
C LEU A 87 -5.43 -2.15 0.81
N LYS A 88 -6.08 -1.13 0.22
CA LYS A 88 -7.52 -0.89 0.39
C LYS A 88 -8.38 -2.08 -0.01
N VAL A 89 -7.96 -2.84 -1.02
CA VAL A 89 -8.63 -4.09 -1.43
C VAL A 89 -8.80 -5.04 -0.25
N PHE A 90 -7.87 -5.05 0.69
CA PHE A 90 -7.82 -5.96 1.83
C PHE A 90 -8.45 -5.38 3.12
N CYS A 91 -8.92 -4.13 3.14
CA CYS A 91 -9.49 -3.51 4.35
C CYS A 91 -10.73 -4.24 4.90
N ASN A 92 -11.47 -4.96 4.06
CA ASN A 92 -12.70 -5.65 4.45
C ASN A 92 -12.47 -7.17 4.52
N LEU A 93 -11.53 -7.57 5.36
CA LEU A 93 -11.31 -8.97 5.75
C LEU A 93 -11.69 -9.15 7.21
N THR A 94 -12.75 -9.91 7.45
CA THR A 94 -13.22 -10.26 8.79
C THR A 94 -12.87 -11.71 9.07
N LEU A 95 -12.35 -11.96 10.26
CA LEU A 95 -12.04 -13.30 10.77
C LEU A 95 -12.98 -13.58 11.94
N TYR A 96 -13.81 -14.62 11.79
CA TYR A 96 -14.79 -15.05 12.78
C TYR A 96 -14.23 -16.24 13.56
N PHE A 97 -14.30 -16.15 14.88
CA PHE A 97 -14.01 -17.27 15.78
C PHE A 97 -15.32 -17.77 16.37
N LEU A 98 -15.60 -19.06 16.20
CA LEU A 98 -16.75 -19.71 16.80
C LEU A 98 -16.35 -20.47 18.08
N PRO A 99 -17.30 -20.70 19.01
CA PRO A 99 -17.03 -21.42 20.26
C PRO A 99 -16.53 -22.86 20.07
N ASP A 100 -16.82 -23.47 18.92
CA ASP A 100 -16.37 -24.82 18.53
C ASP A 100 -14.93 -24.83 17.98
N SER A 101 -14.20 -23.71 18.12
CA SER A 101 -12.86 -23.49 17.54
C SER A 101 -12.84 -23.39 16.01
N THR A 102 -14.00 -23.31 15.35
CA THR A 102 -14.06 -23.09 13.92
C THR A 102 -13.70 -21.63 13.61
N VAL A 103 -12.84 -21.44 12.60
CA VAL A 103 -12.42 -20.12 12.13
C VAL A 103 -12.95 -19.90 10.71
N PHE A 104 -13.68 -18.81 10.48
CA PHE A 104 -14.10 -18.38 9.15
C PHE A 104 -13.42 -17.07 8.76
N VAL A 105 -13.12 -16.92 7.48
CA VAL A 105 -12.57 -15.68 6.91
C VAL A 105 -13.49 -15.21 5.79
N THR A 106 -13.67 -13.90 5.65
CA THR A 106 -14.36 -13.33 4.49
C THR A 106 -13.78 -13.89 3.18
N PRO A 107 -14.60 -14.46 2.30
CA PRO A 107 -14.13 -15.01 1.03
C PRO A 107 -13.34 -13.97 0.22
N LEU A 108 -12.19 -14.39 -0.31
CA LEU A 108 -11.37 -13.56 -1.17
C LEU A 108 -12.01 -13.50 -2.56
N ASN A 109 -12.25 -12.29 -3.07
CA ASN A 109 -12.68 -12.12 -4.46
C ASN A 109 -11.50 -12.35 -5.41
N HIS A 110 -11.80 -12.48 -6.71
CA HIS A 110 -10.79 -12.72 -7.75
C HIS A 110 -9.64 -11.70 -7.71
N LEU A 111 -9.95 -10.45 -7.42
CA LEU A 111 -8.97 -9.37 -7.36
C LEU A 111 -8.01 -9.53 -6.17
N LYS A 112 -8.51 -9.90 -4.98
CA LYS A 112 -7.69 -10.25 -3.81
C LYS A 112 -6.77 -11.43 -4.09
N ASN A 113 -7.30 -12.52 -4.68
CA ASN A 113 -6.50 -13.71 -4.99
C ASN A 113 -5.35 -13.39 -5.97
N ARG A 114 -5.62 -12.56 -6.98
CA ARG A 114 -4.60 -12.16 -7.96
C ARG A 114 -3.42 -11.39 -7.36
N PHE A 115 -3.56 -10.78 -6.18
CA PHE A 115 -2.44 -10.15 -5.48
C PHE A 115 -1.62 -11.13 -4.62
N LEU A 116 -2.17 -12.32 -4.34
CA LEU A 116 -1.56 -13.35 -3.50
C LEU A 116 -0.90 -14.48 -4.31
N THR A 117 -1.06 -14.48 -5.63
CA THR A 117 -0.51 -15.50 -6.56
C THR A 117 0.53 -14.86 -7.47
#